data_AF-X0WZX0-F1
#
_entry.id   AF-X0WZX0-F1
#
_cell.length_a   1.000
_cell.length_b   1.000
_cell.length_c   1.000
_cell.angle_alpha   90.00
_cell.angle_beta   90.00
_cell.angle_gamma   90.00
#
_symmetry.space_group_name_H-M   'P 1'
#
loop_
_entity.id
_entity.type
_entity.pdbx_description
1 polymer ?
#
loop_
_entity_poly.entity_id
_entity_poly.type
_entity_poly.pdbx_seq_one_letter_code
_entity_poly.pdbx_strand_id
1 'polypeptide(L)'
;GNDGSPEMLSRLEKRIERMRLKHRHEPTIYKWQELAERYPKEFFDFIFTEGNSLIYAASWAKEKPDLSKSMKEIKDSISNKSRILRKNGIWYVDIPQEDEKETSHEGKGLIIDGKKVDLYCNFHNDWDQKVRTFTMEENSKLKIVQKAQLITGKELEKMAVPQYFMNMFKPSIDNPHYQGYILRK
;
A
#
# COMPACT_ATOMS: atom_id res chain seq x y z
N GLY A 1 0.01 -10.32 -8.97
CA GLY A 1 0.03 -9.48 -7.76
C GLY A 1 1.45 -9.34 -7.28
N ASN A 2 1.79 -8.27 -6.55
CA ASN A 2 3.14 -8.08 -6.01
C ASN A 2 3.02 -7.62 -4.55
N ASP A 3 3.79 -8.25 -3.65
CA ASP A 3 3.84 -7.94 -2.23
C ASP A 3 5.23 -8.24 -1.67
N GLY A 4 5.60 -7.59 -0.55
CA GLY A 4 6.81 -7.90 0.20
C GLY A 4 6.66 -9.13 1.12
N SER A 5 5.44 -9.61 1.38
CA SER A 5 5.15 -10.81 2.20
C SER A 5 4.93 -12.05 1.32
N PRO A 6 5.79 -13.08 1.44
CA PRO A 6 5.57 -14.37 0.80
C PRO A 6 4.24 -15.03 1.21
N GLU A 7 3.83 -14.87 2.47
CA GLU A 7 2.59 -15.44 3.00
C GLU A 7 1.35 -14.82 2.33
N MET A 8 1.36 -13.50 2.09
CA MET A 8 0.28 -12.83 1.37
C MET A 8 0.16 -13.31 -0.07
N LEU A 9 1.29 -13.55 -0.75
CA LEU A 9 1.29 -14.05 -2.12
C LEU A 9 0.82 -15.49 -2.20
N SER A 10 1.23 -16.36 -1.27
CA SER A 10 0.71 -17.73 -1.21
C SER A 10 -0.81 -17.77 -0.98
N ARG A 11 -1.35 -16.84 -0.17
CA ARG A 11 -2.81 -16.69 -0.01
C ARG A 11 -3.48 -16.19 -1.29
N LEU A 12 -2.84 -15.27 -2.02
CA LEU A 12 -3.32 -14.79 -3.31
C LEU A 12 -3.36 -15.92 -4.35
N GLU A 13 -2.32 -16.74 -4.45
CA GLU A 13 -2.25 -17.90 -5.35
C GLU A 13 -3.40 -18.86 -5.10
N LYS A 14 -3.59 -19.30 -3.85
CA LYS A 14 -4.72 -20.17 -3.45
C LYS A 14 -6.08 -19.56 -3.79
N ARG A 15 -6.22 -18.24 -3.66
CA ARG A 15 -7.46 -17.53 -4.01
C ARG A 15 -7.67 -17.51 -5.53
N ILE A 16 -6.64 -17.25 -6.31
CA ILE A 16 -6.67 -17.26 -7.78
C ILE A 16 -7.08 -18.65 -8.28
N GLU A 17 -6.47 -19.71 -7.75
CA GLU A 17 -6.81 -21.10 -8.07
C GLU A 17 -8.27 -21.42 -7.74
N ARG A 18 -8.70 -21.11 -6.52
CA ARG A 18 -10.08 -21.34 -6.07
C ARG A 18 -11.11 -20.59 -6.93
N MET A 19 -10.79 -19.37 -7.33
CA MET A 19 -11.65 -18.54 -8.19
C MET A 19 -11.50 -18.87 -9.68
N ARG A 20 -10.60 -19.78 -10.05
CA ARG A 20 -10.29 -20.17 -11.44
C ARG A 20 -9.94 -18.97 -12.33
N LEU A 21 -9.25 -17.99 -11.75
CA LEU A 21 -8.84 -16.80 -12.48
C LEU A 21 -7.64 -17.13 -13.38
N LYS A 22 -7.76 -16.82 -14.67
CA LYS A 22 -6.64 -16.89 -15.60
C LYS A 22 -5.75 -15.66 -15.41
N HIS A 23 -4.47 -15.89 -15.25
CA HIS A 23 -3.45 -14.86 -15.10
C HIS A 23 -2.22 -15.26 -15.92
N ARG A 24 -1.53 -14.26 -16.49
CA ARG A 24 -0.37 -14.50 -17.36
C ARG A 24 0.96 -14.55 -16.60
N HIS A 25 0.98 -14.01 -15.40
CA HIS A 25 2.18 -13.86 -14.60
C HIS A 25 1.86 -14.26 -13.16
N GLU A 26 2.72 -15.12 -12.61
CA GLU A 26 2.66 -15.53 -11.21
C GLU A 26 2.72 -14.32 -10.27
N PRO A 27 2.14 -14.41 -9.06
CA PRO A 27 2.40 -13.45 -8.00
C PRO A 27 3.90 -13.38 -7.67
N THR A 28 4.42 -12.19 -7.41
CA THR A 28 5.87 -11.99 -7.26
C THR A 28 6.27 -11.22 -6.01
N ILE A 29 7.34 -11.69 -5.35
CA ILE A 29 7.94 -11.06 -4.17
C ILE A 29 9.00 -10.06 -4.63
N TYR A 30 8.64 -8.79 -4.80
CA TYR A 30 9.58 -7.71 -5.12
C TYR A 30 9.22 -6.46 -4.35
N LYS A 31 10.23 -5.62 -4.09
CA LYS A 31 9.98 -4.26 -3.59
C LYS A 31 9.47 -3.38 -4.73
N TRP A 32 8.64 -2.38 -4.43
CA TRP A 32 8.12 -1.48 -5.48
C TRP A 32 9.22 -0.71 -6.21
N GLN A 33 10.35 -0.50 -5.55
CA GLN A 33 11.53 0.15 -6.11
C GLN A 33 12.22 -0.71 -7.18
N GLU A 34 11.91 -2.00 -7.27
CA GLU A 34 12.50 -2.94 -8.23
C GLU A 34 11.60 -3.14 -9.47
N LEU A 35 10.38 -2.59 -9.48
CA LEU A 35 9.41 -2.85 -10.55
C LEU A 35 9.93 -2.45 -11.95
N ALA A 36 10.68 -1.34 -12.03
CA ALA A 36 11.22 -0.83 -13.29
C ALA A 36 12.37 -1.67 -13.87
N GLU A 37 13.00 -2.52 -13.05
CA GLU A 37 14.04 -3.46 -13.46
C GLU A 37 13.42 -4.79 -13.91
N ARG A 38 12.25 -5.14 -13.35
CA ARG A 38 11.55 -6.40 -13.61
C ARG A 38 10.65 -6.34 -14.83
N TYR A 39 10.03 -5.19 -15.09
CA TYR A 39 9.10 -5.03 -16.19
C TYR A 39 9.65 -4.07 -17.25
N PRO A 40 9.36 -4.34 -18.54
CA PRO A 40 9.63 -3.40 -19.60
C PRO A 40 9.00 -2.03 -19.33
N LYS A 41 9.54 -0.98 -19.95
CA LYS A 41 8.85 0.32 -20.00
C LYS A 41 7.50 0.13 -20.69
N GLU A 42 6.50 0.90 -20.24
CA GLU A 42 5.18 0.91 -20.88
C GLU A 42 4.51 -0.47 -20.99
N PHE A 43 4.65 -1.27 -19.93
CA PHE A 43 4.13 -2.61 -19.86
C PHE A 43 2.67 -2.65 -19.39
N PHE A 44 2.31 -1.86 -18.39
CA PHE A 44 0.98 -1.87 -17.78
C PHE A 44 0.10 -0.73 -18.30
N ASP A 45 -1.18 -1.02 -18.55
CA ASP A 45 -2.21 -0.01 -18.80
C ASP A 45 -2.72 0.61 -17.49
N PHE A 46 -2.75 -0.19 -16.42
CA PHE A 46 -3.25 0.20 -15.12
C PHE A 46 -2.40 -0.37 -13.98
N ILE A 47 -2.16 0.45 -12.95
CA ILE A 47 -1.60 0.02 -11.67
C ILE A 47 -2.63 0.35 -10.58
N PHE A 48 -2.86 -0.61 -9.68
CA PHE A 48 -3.72 -0.44 -8.52
C PHE A 48 -2.90 -0.60 -7.25
N THR A 49 -2.91 0.41 -6.38
CA THR A 49 -2.24 0.39 -5.08
C THR A 49 -3.27 0.77 -4.02
N GLU A 50 -3.69 -0.19 -3.22
CA GLU A 50 -4.73 -0.01 -2.18
C GLU A 50 -4.17 -0.34 -0.79
N GLY A 51 -4.90 0.01 0.27
CA GLY A 51 -4.59 -0.34 1.64
C GLY A 51 -3.55 0.58 2.28
N ASN A 52 -3.44 1.82 1.80
CA ASN A 52 -2.39 2.79 2.13
C ASN A 52 -0.99 2.25 1.91
N SER A 53 -0.83 1.33 0.96
CA SER A 53 0.42 0.63 0.78
C SER A 53 1.58 1.62 0.54
N LEU A 54 1.37 2.69 -0.24
CA LEU A 54 2.44 3.62 -0.63
C LEU A 54 3.23 4.19 0.55
N ILE A 55 2.59 4.56 1.66
CA ILE A 55 3.27 5.16 2.83
C ILE A 55 4.21 4.17 3.56
N TYR A 56 4.05 2.88 3.28
CA TYR A 56 4.91 1.81 3.79
C TYR A 56 6.08 1.48 2.84
N ALA A 57 6.34 2.28 1.80
CA ALA A 57 7.38 1.98 0.81
C ALA A 57 8.76 1.69 1.44
N ALA A 58 9.09 2.35 2.56
CA ALA A 58 10.33 2.14 3.31
C ALA A 58 10.21 1.25 4.54
N SER A 59 9.02 0.77 4.90
CA SER A 59 8.79 0.11 6.18
C SER A 59 8.07 -1.23 6.10
N TRP A 60 7.42 -1.55 4.97
CA TRP A 60 6.73 -2.82 4.81
C TRP A 60 7.67 -4.01 5.05
N ALA A 61 7.24 -4.94 5.91
CA ALA A 61 7.98 -6.13 6.30
C ALA A 61 9.38 -5.86 6.93
N LYS A 62 9.64 -4.66 7.46
CA LYS A 62 10.87 -4.36 8.22
C LYS A 62 10.59 -4.31 9.72
N GLU A 63 11.39 -5.02 10.51
CA GLU A 63 11.29 -5.01 11.98
C GLU A 63 11.64 -3.64 12.59
N LYS A 64 12.58 -2.91 11.97
CA LYS A 64 13.05 -1.58 12.40
C LYS A 64 13.12 -0.64 11.19
N PRO A 65 12.01 -0.02 10.77
CA PRO A 65 12.00 0.85 9.62
C PRO A 65 12.76 2.16 9.88
N ASP A 66 13.64 2.53 8.96
CA ASP A 66 14.33 3.82 8.95
C ASP A 66 13.44 4.86 8.23
N LEU A 67 12.64 5.59 9.01
CA LEU A 67 11.69 6.55 8.45
C LEU A 67 12.37 7.71 7.72
N SER A 68 13.65 7.99 7.99
CA SER A 68 14.40 9.07 7.33
C SER A 68 14.52 8.85 5.81
N LYS A 69 14.43 7.60 5.35
CA LYS A 69 14.50 7.23 3.94
C LYS A 69 13.14 7.16 3.26
N SER A 70 12.04 7.24 4.01
CA SER A 70 10.68 6.99 3.50
C SER A 70 10.31 7.88 2.33
N MET A 71 10.60 9.18 2.43
CA MET A 71 10.27 10.11 1.34
C MET A 71 11.03 9.80 0.05
N LYS A 72 12.28 9.36 0.15
CA LYS A 72 13.06 8.92 -1.02
C LYS A 72 12.44 7.66 -1.61
N GLU A 73 12.16 6.65 -0.78
CA GLU A 73 11.60 5.39 -1.22
C GLU A 73 10.18 5.54 -1.83
N ILE A 74 9.37 6.45 -1.32
CA ILE A 74 8.07 6.83 -1.90
C ILE A 74 8.27 7.46 -3.28
N LYS A 75 9.19 8.43 -3.42
CA LYS A 75 9.49 9.06 -4.71
C LYS A 75 10.01 8.05 -5.74
N ASP A 76 10.91 7.16 -5.34
CA ASP A 76 11.44 6.10 -6.19
C ASP A 76 10.31 5.16 -6.64
N SER A 77 9.39 4.81 -5.74
CA SER A 77 8.18 4.02 -6.03
C SER A 77 7.27 4.71 -7.05
N ILE A 78 7.02 6.01 -6.92
CA ILE A 78 6.24 6.83 -7.86
C ILE A 78 6.90 6.83 -9.25
N SER A 79 8.21 7.12 -9.30
CA SER A 79 9.01 7.15 -10.52
C SER A 79 8.97 5.81 -11.28
N ASN A 80 9.17 4.70 -10.55
CA ASN A 80 9.18 3.37 -11.14
C ASN A 80 7.80 2.95 -11.68
N LYS A 81 6.72 3.29 -10.96
CA LYS A 81 5.35 3.05 -11.45
C LYS A 81 5.06 3.84 -12.72
N SER A 82 5.45 5.12 -12.78
CA SER A 82 5.33 5.90 -14.02
C SER A 82 6.11 5.25 -15.17
N ARG A 83 7.35 4.81 -14.94
CA ARG A 83 8.17 4.21 -16.00
C ARG A 83 7.52 2.99 -16.67
N ILE A 84 6.91 2.10 -15.88
CA ILE A 84 6.30 0.86 -16.38
C ILE A 84 4.87 1.04 -16.88
N LEU A 85 4.22 2.17 -16.59
CA LEU A 85 2.93 2.52 -17.18
C LEU A 85 3.07 2.97 -18.62
N ARG A 86 2.13 2.57 -19.47
CA ARG A 86 1.99 3.08 -20.83
C ARG A 86 1.66 4.56 -20.82
N LYS A 87 1.90 5.23 -21.95
CA LYS A 87 1.33 6.56 -22.20
C LYS A 87 -0.19 6.50 -22.07
N ASN A 88 -0.80 7.47 -21.37
CA ASN A 88 -2.20 7.46 -20.94
C ASN A 88 -2.58 6.35 -19.94
N GLY A 89 -1.61 5.57 -19.47
CA GLY A 89 -1.81 4.60 -18.41
C GLY A 89 -2.19 5.29 -17.10
N ILE A 90 -2.91 4.54 -16.26
CA ILE A 90 -3.51 5.09 -15.05
C ILE A 90 -2.94 4.38 -13.82
N TRP A 91 -2.61 5.16 -12.79
CA TRP A 91 -2.30 4.64 -11.47
C TRP A 91 -3.37 5.09 -10.47
N TYR A 92 -4.04 4.12 -9.83
CA TYR A 92 -4.82 4.37 -8.64
C TYR A 92 -3.96 4.14 -7.39
N VAL A 93 -4.02 5.08 -6.45
CA VAL A 93 -3.39 4.96 -5.13
C VAL A 93 -4.29 5.55 -4.05
N ASP A 94 -4.37 4.89 -2.89
CA ASP A 94 -4.96 5.45 -1.69
C ASP A 94 -3.91 5.82 -0.63
N ILE A 95 -4.25 6.83 0.18
CA ILE A 95 -3.51 7.25 1.37
C ILE A 95 -4.50 7.55 2.50
N PRO A 96 -4.06 7.59 3.78
CA PRO A 96 -4.96 7.90 4.89
C PRO A 96 -5.61 9.28 4.74
N GLN A 97 -6.86 9.42 5.21
CA GLN A 97 -7.49 10.74 5.27
C GLN A 97 -6.78 11.65 6.30
N GLU A 98 -6.58 12.91 5.95
CA GLU A 98 -5.82 13.88 6.77
C GLU A 98 -6.51 14.23 8.11
N ASP A 99 -7.81 13.98 8.24
CA ASP A 99 -8.59 14.13 9.46
C ASP A 99 -8.73 12.83 10.27
N GLU A 100 -8.35 11.67 9.69
CA GLU A 100 -8.30 10.40 10.41
C GLU A 100 -7.13 10.45 11.41
N LYS A 101 -7.45 10.45 12.71
CA LYS A 101 -6.46 10.38 13.80
C LYS A 101 -6.26 8.97 14.32
N GLU A 102 -7.36 8.25 14.50
CA GLU A 102 -7.35 6.92 15.10
C GLU A 102 -8.48 6.09 14.50
N THR A 103 -8.15 4.84 14.16
CA THR A 103 -9.11 3.85 13.69
C THR A 103 -8.78 2.51 14.30
N SER A 104 -9.80 1.83 14.82
CA SER A 104 -9.66 0.52 15.44
C SER A 104 -10.60 -0.47 14.77
N HIS A 105 -10.11 -1.70 14.58
CA HIS A 105 -10.91 -2.82 14.12
C HIS A 105 -10.75 -3.98 15.09
N GLU A 106 -11.86 -4.64 15.36
CA GLU A 106 -11.92 -5.78 16.25
C GLU A 106 -12.58 -6.96 15.55
N GLY A 107 -12.01 -8.15 15.73
CA GLY A 107 -12.60 -9.41 15.32
C GLY A 107 -12.52 -10.41 16.47
N LYS A 108 -13.64 -10.63 17.16
CA LYS A 108 -13.74 -11.63 18.24
C LYS A 108 -14.09 -13.01 17.71
N GLY A 109 -13.45 -14.02 18.27
CA GLY A 109 -13.76 -15.41 18.04
C GLY A 109 -13.51 -15.88 16.61
N LEU A 110 -12.58 -15.25 15.89
CA LEU A 110 -12.19 -15.62 14.55
C LEU A 110 -11.55 -17.01 14.57
N ILE A 111 -11.89 -17.85 13.59
CA ILE A 111 -11.23 -19.14 13.42
C ILE A 111 -10.11 -18.99 12.39
N ILE A 112 -8.86 -18.98 12.87
CA ILE A 112 -7.65 -18.91 12.03
C ILE A 112 -6.86 -20.20 12.26
N ASP A 113 -6.63 -20.96 11.18
CA ASP A 113 -5.93 -22.26 11.21
C ASP A 113 -6.50 -23.23 12.27
N GLY A 114 -7.83 -23.26 12.39
CA GLY A 114 -8.54 -24.13 13.35
C GLY A 114 -8.51 -23.65 14.80
N LYS A 115 -7.87 -22.51 15.09
CA LYS A 115 -7.82 -21.91 16.43
C LYS A 115 -8.75 -20.71 16.52
N LYS A 116 -9.45 -20.59 17.64
CA LYS A 116 -10.23 -19.40 17.98
C LYS A 116 -9.27 -18.31 18.47
N VAL A 117 -9.33 -17.14 17.85
CA VAL A 117 -8.50 -15.99 18.18
C VAL A 117 -9.34 -14.71 18.19
N ASP A 118 -9.00 -13.81 19.11
CA ASP A 118 -9.48 -12.43 19.09
C ASP A 118 -8.37 -11.54 18.51
N LEU A 119 -8.71 -10.75 17.48
CA LEU A 119 -7.79 -9.80 16.85
C LEU A 119 -8.24 -8.38 17.11
N TYR A 120 -7.30 -7.53 17.49
CA TYR A 120 -7.48 -6.10 17.67
C TYR A 120 -6.42 -5.37 16.85
N CYS A 121 -6.86 -4.54 15.91
CA CYS A 121 -6.00 -3.75 15.05
C CYS A 121 -6.23 -2.28 15.37
N ASN A 122 -5.17 -1.54 15.67
CA ASN A 122 -5.26 -0.09 15.88
C ASN A 122 -4.35 0.64 14.91
N PHE A 123 -4.85 1.75 14.40
CA PHE A 123 -4.14 2.66 13.54
C PHE A 123 -4.15 4.04 14.19
N HIS A 124 -2.97 4.61 14.38
CA HIS A 124 -2.80 5.97 14.90
C HIS A 124 -2.01 6.82 13.91
N ASN A 125 -2.58 7.94 13.48
CA ASN A 125 -1.96 8.90 12.58
C ASN A 125 -1.54 10.15 13.36
N ASP A 126 -0.24 10.31 13.57
CA ASP A 126 0.34 11.55 14.06
C ASP A 126 0.70 12.41 12.83
N TRP A 127 -0.21 13.30 12.43
CA TRP A 127 -0.02 14.18 11.28
C TRP A 127 0.99 15.30 11.51
N ASP A 128 1.28 15.64 12.77
CA ASP A 128 2.28 16.63 13.14
C ASP A 128 3.69 16.08 12.95
N GLN A 129 3.92 14.84 13.42
CA GLN A 129 5.18 14.11 13.20
C GLN A 129 5.22 13.37 11.86
N LYS A 130 4.09 13.33 11.13
CA LYS A 130 3.90 12.57 9.89
C LYS A 130 4.18 11.08 10.02
N VAL A 131 3.77 10.47 11.12
CA VAL A 131 3.96 9.04 11.39
C VAL A 131 2.62 8.34 11.56
N ARG A 132 2.40 7.27 10.79
CA ARG A 132 1.34 6.29 11.07
C ARG A 132 1.91 5.14 11.88
N THR A 133 1.24 4.75 12.94
CA THR A 133 1.54 3.54 13.71
C THR A 133 0.39 2.55 13.56
N PHE A 134 0.71 1.34 13.13
CA PHE A 134 -0.21 0.20 13.10
C PHE A 134 0.20 -0.76 14.22
N THR A 135 -0.76 -1.13 15.07
CA THR A 135 -0.58 -2.21 16.05
C THR A 135 -1.59 -3.31 15.82
N MET A 136 -1.16 -4.55 16.05
CA MET A 136 -2.03 -5.73 16.05
C MET A 136 -1.81 -6.54 17.30
N GLU A 137 -2.89 -6.85 18.00
CA GLU A 137 -2.93 -7.73 19.15
C GLU A 137 -3.73 -8.99 18.83
N GLU A 138 -3.23 -10.13 19.29
CA GLU A 138 -3.90 -11.42 19.20
C GLU A 138 -4.09 -11.95 20.62
N ASN A 139 -5.34 -12.18 21.04
CA ASN A 139 -5.71 -12.61 22.39
C ASN A 139 -5.05 -11.72 23.47
N SER A 140 -5.15 -10.41 23.30
CA SER A 140 -4.56 -9.38 24.18
C SER A 140 -3.03 -9.40 24.29
N LYS A 141 -2.34 -10.03 23.33
CA LYS A 141 -0.88 -10.01 23.22
C LYS A 141 -0.48 -9.23 21.98
N LEU A 142 0.29 -8.16 22.15
CA LEU A 142 0.86 -7.39 21.05
C LEU A 142 1.73 -8.29 20.16
N LYS A 143 1.41 -8.32 18.87
CA LYS A 143 2.10 -9.13 17.86
C LYS A 143 2.89 -8.29 16.88
N ILE A 144 2.33 -7.17 16.46
CA ILE A 144 2.90 -6.34 15.40
C ILE A 144 2.85 -4.89 15.83
N VAL A 145 3.95 -4.19 15.58
CA VAL A 145 4.00 -2.73 15.53
C VAL A 145 4.68 -2.36 14.22
N GLN A 146 3.98 -1.65 13.34
CA GLN A 146 4.58 -1.09 12.13
C GLN A 146 4.43 0.43 12.13
N LYS A 147 5.41 1.09 11.53
CA LYS A 147 5.38 2.54 11.32
C LYS A 147 5.47 2.87 9.84
N ALA A 148 4.83 3.95 9.43
CA ALA A 148 4.89 4.45 8.06
C ALA A 148 4.99 5.97 8.06
N GLN A 149 5.51 6.50 6.95
CA GLN A 149 5.62 7.94 6.72
C GLN A 149 4.33 8.44 6.07
N LEU A 150 3.54 9.20 6.82
CA LEU A 150 2.36 9.85 6.27
C LEU A 150 2.77 10.87 5.20
N ILE A 151 1.95 10.94 4.16
CA ILE A 151 1.98 11.98 3.13
C ILE A 151 0.56 12.49 2.92
N THR A 152 0.43 13.76 2.57
CA THR A 152 -0.83 14.40 2.18
C THR A 152 -1.09 14.25 0.70
N GLY A 153 -2.31 14.55 0.27
CA GLY A 153 -2.64 14.64 -1.16
C GLY A 153 -1.76 15.65 -1.89
N LYS A 154 -1.51 16.80 -1.27
CA LYS A 154 -0.67 17.87 -1.84
C LYS A 154 0.79 17.43 -1.98
N GLU A 155 1.31 16.67 -1.02
CA GLU A 155 2.66 16.13 -1.09
C GLU A 155 2.77 15.07 -2.19
N LEU A 156 1.78 14.17 -2.30
CA LEU A 156 1.69 13.21 -3.40
C LEU A 156 1.67 13.93 -4.75
N GLU A 157 0.81 14.93 -4.91
CA GLU A 157 0.72 15.75 -6.13
C GLU A 157 2.06 16.38 -6.47
N LYS A 158 2.69 17.06 -5.51
CA LYS A 158 3.99 17.72 -5.69
C LYS A 158 5.11 16.75 -6.09
N MET A 159 5.06 15.50 -5.61
CA MET A 159 6.06 14.48 -5.95
C MET A 159 5.81 13.83 -7.31
N ALA A 160 4.56 13.77 -7.76
CA ALA A 160 4.17 13.01 -8.94
C ALA A 160 3.94 13.90 -10.18
N VAL A 161 3.40 15.10 -9.99
CA VAL A 161 2.95 16.02 -11.04
C VAL A 161 3.79 17.31 -11.00
N PRO A 162 4.24 17.85 -12.15
CA PRO A 162 4.14 17.29 -13.50
C PRO A 162 5.27 16.31 -13.85
N GLN A 163 6.13 15.95 -12.89
CA GLN A 163 7.38 15.26 -13.15
C GLN A 163 7.21 13.88 -13.81
N TYR A 164 6.18 13.13 -13.39
CA TYR A 164 5.96 11.73 -13.79
C TYR A 164 4.57 11.47 -14.37
N PHE A 165 3.62 12.34 -14.07
CA PHE A 165 2.22 12.23 -14.47
C PHE A 165 1.71 13.60 -14.95
N MET A 166 0.80 13.59 -15.92
CA MET A 166 0.19 14.81 -16.47
C MET A 166 -0.76 15.47 -15.46
N ASN A 167 -1.54 14.67 -14.74
CA ASN A 167 -2.49 15.16 -13.76
C ASN A 167 -2.78 14.13 -12.66
N MET A 168 -3.38 14.62 -11.59
CA MET A 168 -3.92 13.84 -10.48
C MET A 168 -5.35 14.31 -10.20
N PHE A 169 -6.27 13.38 -9.95
CA PHE A 169 -7.62 13.70 -9.53
C PHE A 169 -8.09 12.79 -8.40
N LYS A 170 -8.94 13.32 -7.52
CA LYS A 170 -9.58 12.60 -6.43
C LYS A 170 -10.91 12.04 -6.95
N PRO A 171 -11.06 10.71 -7.17
CA PRO A 171 -12.37 10.14 -7.46
C PRO A 171 -13.32 10.31 -6.27
N SER A 172 -14.63 10.37 -6.55
CA SER A 172 -15.64 10.30 -5.50
C SER A 172 -15.78 8.83 -5.08
N ILE A 173 -15.05 8.44 -4.04
CA ILE A 173 -15.15 7.14 -3.39
C ILE A 173 -15.50 7.42 -1.94
N ASP A 174 -16.62 6.85 -1.48
CA ASP A 174 -17.05 6.95 -0.09
C ASP A 174 -16.25 5.95 0.75
N ASN A 175 -15.19 6.43 1.38
CA ASN A 175 -14.38 5.67 2.33
C ASN A 175 -13.98 6.60 3.47
N PRO A 176 -14.43 6.37 4.71
CA PRO A 176 -14.16 7.28 5.82
C PRO A 176 -12.70 7.26 6.31
N HIS A 177 -11.92 6.26 5.91
CA HIS A 177 -10.55 6.05 6.40
C HIS A 177 -9.50 6.47 5.38
N TYR A 178 -9.79 6.27 4.09
CA TYR A 178 -8.81 6.44 3.02
C TYR A 178 -9.29 7.39 1.94
N GLN A 179 -8.33 8.11 1.36
CA GLN A 179 -8.54 8.98 0.23
C GLN A 179 -7.86 8.40 -1.01
N GLY A 180 -8.67 8.03 -1.99
CA GLY A 180 -8.19 7.58 -3.31
C GLY A 180 -7.75 8.74 -4.20
N TYR A 181 -6.75 8.48 -5.03
CA TYR A 181 -6.24 9.36 -6.08
C TYR A 181 -5.99 8.57 -7.35
N ILE A 182 -6.26 9.19 -8.48
CA ILE A 182 -5.96 8.66 -9.80
C ILE A 182 -4.96 9.59 -10.48
N LEU A 183 -3.82 9.02 -10.88
CA LEU A 183 -2.76 9.70 -11.60
C LEU A 183 -2.72 9.20 -13.04
N ARG A 184 -2.71 10.12 -14.01
CA ARG A 184 -2.65 9.79 -15.44
C ARG A 184 -1.28 10.16 -16.01
N LYS A 185 -0.60 9.19 -16.62
CA LYS A 185 0.68 9.39 -17.29
C LYS A 185 0.48 9.90 -18.71
#